data_AF-A0A926CMB6-F1
#
_entry.id   AF-A0A926CMB6-F1
#
_cell.length_a   1.000
_cell.length_b   1.000
_cell.length_c   1.000
_cell.angle_alpha   90.00
_cell.angle_beta   90.00
_cell.angle_gamma   90.00
#
_symmetry.space_group_name_H-M   'P 1'
#
loop_
_entity.id
_entity.type
_entity.pdbx_description
1 polymer ?
#
loop_
_entity_poly.entity_id
_entity_poly.type
_entity_poly.pdbx_seq_one_letter_code
_entity_poly.pdbx_strand_id
1 'polypeptide(L)'
;QVVFLKGFFSDTLPGAPIERLSILRVDADLYSSTMDVLKILYPKLSPGGYAVFDDYSNLPDCQRAIEEYRKEHNIKEEVRKIDKRAVFWRKG
;
A
#
# COMPACT_ATOMS: atom_id res chain seq x y z
N GLN A 1 -17.00 13.63 -2.25
CA GLN A 1 -17.14 13.44 -0.79
C GLN A 1 -15.75 13.21 -0.21
N VAL A 2 -15.50 13.61 1.04
CA VAL A 2 -14.18 13.49 1.71
C VAL A 2 -14.41 13.02 3.15
N VAL A 3 -13.60 12.06 3.62
CA VAL A 3 -13.61 11.54 4.99
C VAL A 3 -12.17 11.47 5.49
N PHE A 4 -11.94 11.86 6.74
CA PHE A 4 -10.62 11.83 7.38
C PHE A 4 -10.56 10.75 8.46
N LEU A 5 -9.46 10.00 8.50
CA LEU A 5 -9.12 9.06 9.58
C LEU A 5 -7.90 9.61 10.31
N LYS A 6 -8.11 10.25 11.46
CA LYS A 6 -7.05 10.93 12.22
C LYS A 6 -6.42 9.99 13.24
N GLY A 7 -5.11 9.79 13.13
CA GLY A 7 -4.31 8.99 14.07
C GLY A 7 -3.22 8.22 13.33
N PHE A 8 -2.50 7.36 14.05
CA PHE A 8 -1.53 6.45 13.43
C PHE A 8 -2.22 5.36 12.62
N PHE A 9 -1.53 4.81 11.62
CA PHE A 9 -2.08 3.73 10.77
C PHE A 9 -2.46 2.49 11.58
N SER A 10 -1.57 2.08 12.50
CA SER A 10 -1.79 0.97 13.46
C SER A 10 -3.09 1.10 14.25
N ASP A 11 -3.50 2.32 14.56
CA ASP A 11 -4.63 2.59 15.45
C ASP A 11 -5.93 2.79 14.66
N THR A 12 -5.84 3.41 13.49
CA THR A 12 -7.00 3.90 12.74
C THR A 12 -7.48 2.93 11.67
N LEU A 13 -6.57 2.26 10.97
CA LEU A 13 -6.92 1.39 9.84
C LEU A 13 -7.70 0.14 10.25
N PRO A 14 -7.43 -0.53 11.39
CA PRO A 14 -8.18 -1.74 11.77
C PRO A 14 -9.69 -1.50 11.91
N GLY A 15 -10.06 -0.34 12.45
CA GLY A 15 -11.46 0.08 12.64
C GLY A 15 -12.03 0.94 11.52
N ALA A 16 -11.26 1.21 10.46
CA ALA A 16 -11.70 2.10 9.38
C ALA A 16 -12.91 1.49 8.64
N PRO A 17 -14.00 2.25 8.42
CA PRO A 17 -15.21 1.79 7.72
C PRO A 17 -14.99 1.75 6.20
N ILE A 18 -13.96 1.03 5.79
CA ILE A 18 -13.56 0.82 4.40
C ILE A 18 -13.80 -0.66 4.09
N GLU A 19 -14.72 -0.93 3.18
CA GLU A 19 -15.01 -2.29 2.74
C GLU A 19 -14.22 -2.65 1.47
N ARG A 20 -14.17 -1.73 0.51
CA ARG A 20 -13.50 -1.92 -0.78
C ARG A 20 -12.78 -0.66 -1.22
N LEU A 21 -11.65 -0.85 -1.90
CA LEU A 21 -10.87 0.20 -2.54
C LEU A 21 -10.75 -0.09 -4.03
N SER A 22 -10.82 0.97 -4.85
CA SER A 22 -10.40 0.94 -6.26
C SER A 22 -8.92 1.32 -6.41
N ILE A 23 -8.42 2.20 -5.55
CA ILE A 23 -7.04 2.67 -5.51
C ILE A 23 -6.57 2.70 -4.05
N LEU A 24 -5.38 2.19 -3.81
CA LEU A 24 -4.62 2.31 -2.56
C LEU A 24 -3.32 3.06 -2.88
N ARG A 25 -3.17 4.31 -2.40
CA ARG A 25 -1.92 5.06 -2.49
C ARG A 25 -1.25 5.09 -1.11
N VAL A 26 -0.02 4.63 -1.03
CA VAL A 26 0.79 4.52 0.19
C VAL A 26 1.98 5.46 0.07
N ASP A 27 2.05 6.37 1.03
CA ASP A 27 3.01 7.48 1.11
C ASP A 27 3.24 7.68 2.62
N ALA A 28 4.20 6.92 3.14
CA ALA A 28 4.24 6.54 4.56
C ALA A 28 5.66 6.48 5.15
N ASP A 29 6.70 6.64 4.31
CA ASP A 29 8.14 6.70 4.57
C ASP A 29 8.80 5.51 5.32
N LEU A 30 8.12 4.96 6.32
CA LEU A 30 8.63 3.97 7.23
C LEU A 30 8.19 2.56 6.84
N TYR A 31 9.05 1.58 7.13
CA TYR A 31 8.73 0.16 7.00
C TYR A 31 7.44 -0.21 7.75
N SER A 32 7.33 0.17 9.02
CA SER A 32 6.19 -0.17 9.87
C SER A 32 4.89 0.43 9.35
N SER A 33 4.89 1.71 9.02
CA SER A 33 3.73 2.41 8.44
C SER A 33 3.27 1.77 7.12
N THR A 34 4.22 1.44 6.24
CA THR A 34 3.93 0.77 4.96
C THR A 34 3.32 -0.62 5.20
N MET A 35 3.88 -1.37 6.15
CA MET A 35 3.40 -2.71 6.49
C MET A 35 2.01 -2.71 7.15
N ASP A 36 1.74 -1.75 8.04
CA ASP A 36 0.41 -1.57 8.65
C ASP A 36 -0.65 -1.30 7.57
N VAL A 37 -0.35 -0.40 6.63
CA VAL A 37 -1.23 -0.09 5.50
C VAL A 37 -1.45 -1.33 4.63
N LEU A 38 -0.39 -2.04 4.24
CA LEU A 38 -0.48 -3.22 3.38
C LEU A 38 -1.32 -4.33 4.01
N LYS A 39 -1.02 -4.68 5.27
CA LYS A 39 -1.73 -5.75 6.01
C LYS A 39 -3.23 -5.50 6.11
N ILE A 40 -3.65 -4.24 6.26
CA ILE A 40 -5.05 -3.91 6.54
C ILE A 40 -5.82 -3.55 5.26
N LEU A 41 -5.22 -2.77 4.34
CA LEU A 41 -5.92 -2.19 3.20
C LEU A 41 -5.71 -2.96 1.89
N TYR A 42 -4.59 -3.66 1.69
CA TYR A 42 -4.39 -4.41 0.46
C TYR A 42 -5.40 -5.57 0.26
N PRO A 43 -5.85 -6.29 1.31
CA PRO A 43 -6.94 -7.26 1.17
C PRO A 43 -8.25 -6.63 0.67
N LYS A 44 -8.50 -5.37 1.03
CA LYS A 44 -9.69 -4.58 0.65
C LYS A 44 -9.57 -3.95 -0.75
N LEU A 45 -8.39 -3.97 -1.37
CA LEU A 45 -8.22 -3.53 -2.75
C LEU A 45 -8.94 -4.52 -3.68
N SER A 46 -9.83 -3.99 -4.52
CA SER A 46 -10.62 -4.82 -5.43
C SER A 46 -9.74 -5.41 -6.54
N PRO A 47 -10.07 -6.60 -7.08
CA PRO A 47 -9.49 -7.08 -8.33
C PRO A 47 -9.59 -6.01 -9.43
N GLY A 48 -8.50 -5.80 -10.16
CA GLY A 48 -8.36 -4.75 -11.15
C GLY A 48 -8.10 -3.34 -10.59
N GLY A 49 -8.08 -3.17 -9.26
CA GLY A 49 -7.69 -1.94 -8.58
C GLY A 49 -6.17 -1.71 -8.59
N TYR A 50 -5.72 -0.54 -8.14
CA TYR A 50 -4.32 -0.13 -8.21
C TYR A 50 -3.71 0.08 -6.83
N ALA A 51 -2.53 -0.48 -6.61
CA ALA A 51 -1.68 -0.18 -5.45
C ALA A 51 -0.50 0.69 -5.91
N VAL A 52 -0.35 1.85 -5.29
CA VAL A 52 0.64 2.89 -5.63
C VAL A 52 1.51 3.15 -4.40
N PHE A 53 2.83 3.21 -4.56
CA PHE A 53 3.79 3.42 -3.48
C PHE A 53 4.73 4.55 -3.86
N ASP A 54 4.75 5.62 -3.07
CA ASP A 54 5.50 6.84 -3.38
C ASP A 54 7.02 6.65 -3.20
N ASP A 55 7.41 5.90 -2.16
CA ASP A 55 8.80 5.84 -1.69
C ASP A 55 9.57 4.57 -2.07
N TYR A 56 9.08 3.83 -3.06
CA TYR A 56 9.59 2.49 -3.36
C TYR A 56 11.09 2.47 -3.75
N SER A 57 11.56 3.43 -4.53
CA SER A 57 12.93 3.39 -5.09
C SER A 57 13.95 4.21 -4.29
N ASN A 58 13.50 5.10 -3.41
CA ASN A 58 14.33 6.04 -2.64
C ASN A 58 14.48 5.63 -1.17
N LEU A 59 13.55 4.88 -0.60
CA LEU A 59 13.60 4.44 0.79
C LEU A 59 13.71 2.90 0.88
N PRO A 60 14.90 2.35 1.20
CA PRO A 60 15.13 0.91 1.26
C PRO A 60 14.17 0.17 2.21
N ASP A 61 13.78 0.81 3.31
CA ASP A 61 12.85 0.25 4.29
C ASP A 61 11.40 0.16 3.75
N CYS A 62 10.96 1.16 2.98
CA CYS A 62 9.68 1.06 2.26
C CYS A 62 9.72 -0.05 1.22
N GLN A 63 10.78 -0.10 0.42
CA GLN A 63 10.98 -1.16 -0.57
C GLN A 63 10.92 -2.54 0.08
N ARG A 64 11.63 -2.71 1.20
CA ARG A 64 11.67 -3.97 1.95
C ARG A 64 10.30 -4.38 2.47
N ALA A 65 9.50 -3.46 3.03
CA ALA A 65 8.13 -3.75 3.47
C ALA A 65 7.25 -4.26 2.32
N ILE A 66 7.34 -3.59 1.17
CA ILE A 66 6.55 -3.92 -0.03
C ILE A 66 6.96 -5.28 -0.58
N GLU A 67 8.26 -5.53 -0.73
CA GLU A 67 8.78 -6.79 -1.27
C GLU A 67 8.51 -7.99 -0.35
N GLU A 68 8.66 -7.81 0.97
CA GLU A 68 8.32 -8.85 1.95
C GLU A 68 6.83 -9.19 1.91
N TYR A 69 5.94 -8.18 1.91
CA TYR A 69 4.50 -8.40 1.83
C TYR A 69 4.11 -9.11 0.53
N ARG A 70 4.66 -8.67 -0.61
CA ARG A 70 4.44 -9.29 -1.92
C ARG A 70 4.87 -10.74 -1.95
N LYS A 71 6.05 -11.04 -1.40
CA LYS A 71 6.57 -12.41 -1.31
C LYS A 71 5.70 -13.30 -0.44
N GLU A 72 5.30 -12.83 0.74
CA GLU A 72 4.44 -13.55 1.68
C GLU A 72 3.07 -13.89 1.06
N HIS A 73 2.51 -12.97 0.26
CA HIS A 73 1.18 -13.12 -0.33
C HIS A 73 1.21 -13.60 -1.79
N ASN A 74 2.39 -14.01 -2.29
CA ASN A 74 2.59 -14.49 -3.67
C ASN A 74 2.05 -13.52 -4.75
N ILE A 75 2.21 -12.21 -4.52
CA ILE A 75 1.82 -11.13 -5.44
C ILE A 75 2.89 -11.04 -6.52
N LYS A 76 2.49 -11.27 -7.78
CA LYS A 76 3.39 -11.40 -8.95
C LYS A 76 3.15 -10.32 -10.00
N GLU A 77 2.20 -9.44 -9.76
CA GLU A 77 1.80 -8.40 -10.68
C GLU A 77 2.98 -7.46 -10.95
N GLU A 78 3.13 -7.07 -12.22
CA GLU A 78 4.23 -6.25 -12.70
C GLU A 78 4.30 -4.91 -11.93
N VAL A 79 5.45 -4.64 -11.31
CA VAL A 79 5.73 -3.36 -10.66
C VAL A 79 6.19 -2.36 -11.71
N ARG A 80 5.39 -1.34 -11.96
CA ARG A 80 5.64 -0.29 -12.96
C ARG A 80 6.12 0.98 -12.29
N LYS A 81 7.20 1.56 -12.83
CA LYS A 81 7.71 2.86 -12.37
C LYS A 81 6.80 3.98 -12.86
N ILE A 82 6.58 4.96 -11.99
CA ILE A 82 5.96 6.25 -12.33
C ILE A 82 7.07 7.25 -12.63
N ASP A 83 8.06 7.33 -11.73
CA ASP A 83 9.22 8.20 -11.85
C ASP A 83 10.46 7.56 -11.20
N LYS A 84 11.37 8.38 -10.66
CA LYS A 84 12.60 7.91 -10.00
C LYS A 84 12.36 7.32 -8.61
N ARG A 85 11.17 7.47 -8.04
CA ARG A 85 10.80 7.09 -6.67
C ARG A 85 9.63 6.11 -6.67
N ALA A 86 8.52 6.54 -7.25
CA ALA A 86 7.23 5.89 -7.09
C ALA A 86 7.01 4.74 -8.08
N VAL A 87 6.26 3.74 -7.62
CA VAL A 87 5.83 2.61 -8.44
C VAL A 87 4.35 2.30 -8.20
N PHE A 88 3.76 1.53 -9.11
CA PHE A 88 2.43 0.95 -8.92
C PHE A 88 2.30 -0.43 -9.55
N TRP A 89 1.28 -1.18 -9.15
CA TRP A 89 0.77 -2.32 -9.90
C TRP A 89 -0.75 -2.37 -9.86
N ARG A 90 -1.33 -3.11 -10.80
CA ARG A 90 -2.77 -3.43 -10.82
C ARG A 90 -2.96 -4.79 -10.19
N LYS A 91 -3.84 -4.91 -9.18
CA LYS A 91 -4.17 -6.18 -8.51
C LYS A 91 -4.91 -7.11 -9.46
N GLY A 92 -4.53 -8.39 -9.48
CA GLY A 92 -5.20 -9.46 -10.23
C GLY A 92 -6.64 -9.70 -9.83
#